data_AF-A0A7Y8LZJ5-F1
#
_entry.id   AF-A0A7Y8LZJ5-F1
#
_cell.length_a   1.000
_cell.length_b   1.000
_cell.length_c   1.000
_cell.angle_alpha   90.00
_cell.angle_beta   90.00
_cell.angle_gamma   90.00
#
_symmetry.space_group_name_H-M   'P 1'
#
loop_
_entity.id
_entity.type
_entity.pdbx_description
1 polymer ?
#
loop_
_entity_poly.entity_id
_entity_poly.type
_entity_poly.pdbx_seq_one_letter_code
_entity_poly.pdbx_strand_id
1 'polypeptide(L)'
;RMINQIFKIRSCKFDINDESIAKKKFKVCLDYHIKKCDGPCEGLISEKDYNEMVDEVVKVIRGRTDDLIKDLDQKMKSAASNMEFEKAAEIRDKIDQLRIISSKQKVVSNDFEDRDVISIAFEDKDSACSVFNIRSGKLVGKKQLHLSLRGGEELEEIYTSAIKFYYGEHVEIPKEILIEVEPLEKELLEEWLNQKAEKKVKIFVPQRGELKALVSMCKENAILQLKEIQLQKMKKEGNVPFSLSALQRDLRLKVLPRRIECFDISNIQGSDSVASMVVFADGKPKKSEYKKFIIKEVEGPDDFASMQEVIRRRYMRLLENKDPFPDLIMVDGGKGQLSSAVEILDSLGLKQYNIIGLAKRLEEVFFPENSEP
;
A
#
# COMPACT_ATOMS: atom_id res chain seq x y z
N ARG A 1 -15.32 11.24 15.78
CA ARG A 1 -15.09 12.20 16.90
C ARG A 1 -15.72 13.57 16.66
N MET A 2 -15.63 14.18 15.47
CA MET A 2 -16.28 15.48 15.17
C MET A 2 -17.81 15.44 15.12
N ILE A 3 -18.43 14.38 14.57
CA ILE A 3 -19.91 14.30 14.43
C ILE A 3 -20.62 14.45 15.79
N ASN A 4 -20.13 13.79 16.84
CA ASN A 4 -20.71 13.87 18.19
C ASN A 4 -20.50 15.23 18.89
N GLN A 5 -19.74 16.16 18.28
CA GLN A 5 -19.63 17.54 18.75
C GLN A 5 -20.70 18.44 18.11
N ILE A 6 -21.15 18.09 16.90
CA ILE A 6 -22.18 18.82 16.13
C ILE A 6 -23.57 18.26 16.46
N PHE A 7 -23.67 16.95 16.62
CA PHE A 7 -24.92 16.23 16.85
C PHE A 7 -24.82 15.42 18.14
N LYS A 8 -25.79 15.60 19.03
CA LYS A 8 -25.77 15.05 20.39
C LYS A 8 -26.33 13.63 20.45
N ILE A 9 -25.75 12.75 19.64
CA ILE A 9 -26.15 11.35 19.53
C ILE A 9 -25.70 10.57 20.76
N ARG A 10 -26.59 9.74 21.30
CA ARG A 10 -26.29 8.85 22.43
C ARG A 10 -25.16 7.87 22.08
N SER A 11 -24.24 7.70 23.02
CA SER A 11 -23.19 6.67 22.98
C SER A 11 -23.61 5.37 23.68
N CYS A 12 -24.66 5.41 24.49
CA CYS A 12 -25.12 4.30 25.32
C CYS A 12 -25.96 3.29 24.54
N LYS A 13 -25.88 2.01 24.95
CA LYS A 13 -26.65 0.90 24.38
C LYS A 13 -27.95 0.61 25.16
N PHE A 14 -28.47 1.59 25.89
CA PHE A 14 -29.67 1.39 26.68
C PHE A 14 -30.89 1.20 25.77
N ASP A 15 -31.72 0.25 26.14
CA ASP A 15 -33.04 0.07 25.56
C ASP A 15 -33.97 1.14 26.17
N ILE A 16 -34.24 2.18 25.38
CA ILE A 16 -35.01 3.36 25.80
C ILE A 16 -36.39 3.21 25.18
N ASN A 17 -37.37 2.94 26.03
CA ASN A 17 -38.79 2.90 25.70
C ASN A 17 -39.59 3.66 26.78
N ASP A 18 -40.85 3.98 26.48
CA ASP A 18 -41.72 4.77 27.38
C ASP A 18 -41.80 4.19 28.79
N GLU A 19 -41.82 2.85 28.91
CA GLU A 19 -41.88 2.15 30.18
C GLU A 19 -40.60 2.34 31.01
N SER A 20 -39.43 2.30 30.37
CA SER A 20 -38.13 2.52 30.99
C SER A 20 -37.93 3.96 31.47
N ILE A 21 -38.46 4.94 30.72
CA ILE A 21 -38.44 6.36 31.06
C ILE A 21 -39.39 6.63 32.22
N ALA A 22 -40.62 6.12 32.16
CA ALA A 22 -41.61 6.27 33.22
C ALA A 22 -41.12 5.70 34.56
N LYS A 23 -40.42 4.56 34.51
CA LYS A 23 -39.80 3.92 35.70
C LYS A 23 -38.49 4.59 36.13
N LYS A 24 -38.00 5.62 35.43
CA LYS A 24 -36.70 6.27 35.64
C LYS A 24 -35.56 5.26 35.80
N LYS A 25 -35.60 4.22 34.97
CA LYS A 25 -34.68 3.06 35.05
C LYS A 25 -33.24 3.46 34.75
N PHE A 26 -33.05 4.47 33.92
CA PHE A 26 -31.77 5.00 33.52
C PHE A 26 -31.70 6.49 33.88
N LYS A 27 -30.52 6.95 34.30
CA LYS A 27 -30.27 8.35 34.60
C LYS A 27 -29.37 8.99 33.55
N VAL A 28 -29.52 10.30 33.37
CA VAL A 28 -28.59 11.07 32.52
C VAL A 28 -27.15 10.87 32.99
N CYS A 29 -26.26 10.64 32.03
CA CYS A 29 -24.85 10.38 32.28
C CYS A 29 -24.00 11.64 32.04
N LEU A 30 -22.68 11.50 32.20
CA LEU A 30 -21.73 12.59 31.95
C LEU A 30 -21.91 13.22 30.56
N ASP A 31 -22.18 12.42 29.51
CA ASP A 31 -22.35 12.92 28.14
C ASP A 31 -23.47 13.96 28.02
N TYR A 32 -24.54 13.84 28.82
CA TYR A 32 -25.58 14.88 28.90
C TYR A 32 -25.06 16.16 29.56
N HIS A 33 -24.41 16.02 30.72
CA HIS A 33 -23.86 17.17 31.47
C HIS A 33 -22.79 17.95 30.71
N ILE A 34 -22.03 17.28 29.83
CA ILE A 34 -21.03 17.93 28.95
C ILE A 34 -21.59 18.27 27.56
N LYS A 35 -22.93 18.28 27.39
CA LYS A 35 -23.66 18.67 26.16
C LYS A 35 -23.33 17.83 24.91
N LYS A 36 -22.99 16.54 25.07
CA LYS A 36 -22.78 15.57 23.99
C LYS A 36 -23.97 14.64 23.72
N CYS A 37 -25.00 14.68 24.58
CA CYS A 37 -26.22 13.89 24.45
C CYS A 37 -27.40 14.75 24.93
N ASP A 38 -28.56 14.67 24.28
CA ASP A 38 -29.77 15.39 24.72
C ASP A 38 -30.61 14.63 25.76
N GLY A 39 -30.07 13.54 26.32
CA GLY A 39 -30.69 12.83 27.44
C GLY A 39 -32.01 12.10 27.12
N PRO A 40 -32.14 11.36 26.00
CA PRO A 40 -33.35 10.60 25.68
C PRO A 40 -33.70 9.56 26.76
N CYS A 41 -32.71 9.11 27.56
CA CYS A 41 -32.90 8.13 28.62
C CYS A 41 -33.80 8.59 29.78
N GLU A 42 -33.97 9.91 29.96
CA GLU A 42 -34.93 10.50 30.90
C GLU A 42 -36.09 11.22 30.18
N GLY A 43 -36.19 11.09 28.85
CA GLY A 43 -37.25 11.74 28.07
C GLY A 43 -37.08 13.26 27.91
N LEU A 44 -35.86 13.79 28.01
CA LEU A 44 -35.58 15.24 27.88
C LEU A 44 -35.64 15.76 26.43
N ILE A 45 -35.71 14.84 25.46
CA ILE A 45 -35.90 15.12 24.04
C ILE A 45 -36.97 14.16 23.51
N SER A 46 -37.83 14.65 22.61
CA SER A 46 -38.84 13.81 21.98
C SER A 46 -38.21 12.80 21.01
N GLU A 47 -38.86 11.65 20.83
CA GLU A 47 -38.43 10.66 19.83
C GLU A 47 -38.36 11.27 18.43
N LYS A 48 -39.33 12.11 18.07
CA LYS A 48 -39.39 12.79 16.78
C LYS A 48 -38.17 13.68 16.55
N ASP A 49 -37.88 14.58 17.49
CA ASP A 49 -36.78 15.53 17.33
C ASP A 49 -35.42 14.81 17.35
N TYR A 50 -35.29 13.76 18.15
CA TYR A 50 -34.09 12.93 18.18
C TYR A 50 -33.88 12.20 16.85
N ASN A 51 -34.94 11.64 16.26
CA ASN A 51 -34.88 10.98 14.96
C ASN A 51 -34.58 11.95 13.81
N GLU A 52 -35.14 13.17 13.82
CA GLU A 52 -34.78 14.22 12.85
C GLU A 52 -33.28 14.55 12.91
N MET A 53 -32.71 14.65 14.12
CA MET A 53 -31.26 14.83 14.29
C MET A 53 -30.46 13.64 13.77
N VAL A 54 -30.94 12.40 13.98
CA VAL A 54 -30.29 11.19 13.44
C VAL A 54 -30.29 11.21 11.92
N ASP A 55 -31.39 11.63 11.27
CA ASP A 55 -31.46 11.76 9.82
C ASP A 55 -30.47 12.81 9.28
N GLU A 56 -30.31 13.94 9.98
CA GLU A 56 -29.27 14.93 9.66
C GLU A 56 -27.86 14.32 9.72
N VAL A 57 -27.59 13.47 10.71
CA VAL A 57 -26.29 12.78 10.83
C VAL A 57 -26.09 11.79 9.69
N VAL A 58 -27.13 11.02 9.34
CA VAL A 58 -27.10 10.09 8.21
C VAL A 58 -26.79 10.85 6.91
N LYS A 59 -27.41 12.02 6.68
CA LYS A 59 -27.10 12.88 5.52
C LYS A 59 -25.61 13.26 5.46
N VAL A 60 -25.01 13.66 6.60
CA VAL A 60 -23.59 14.01 6.67
C VAL A 60 -22.69 12.81 6.38
N ILE A 61 -22.98 11.64 6.96
CA ILE A 61 -22.21 10.41 6.72
C ILE A 61 -22.30 9.97 5.26
N ARG A 62 -23.46 10.19 4.61
CA ARG A 62 -23.69 9.94 3.19
C ARG A 62 -23.11 11.01 2.26
N GLY A 63 -22.46 12.06 2.79
CA GLY A 63 -21.85 13.10 1.98
C GLY A 63 -22.77 14.23 1.54
N ARG A 64 -24.07 14.19 1.89
CA ARG A 64 -25.06 15.22 1.53
C ARG A 64 -25.02 16.41 2.49
N THR A 65 -23.82 16.87 2.81
CA THR A 65 -23.58 17.93 3.78
C THR A 65 -24.05 19.28 3.24
N ASP A 66 -23.92 19.53 1.94
CA ASP A 66 -24.32 20.80 1.34
C ASP A 66 -25.84 21.00 1.32
N ASP A 67 -26.61 19.92 1.09
CA ASP A 67 -28.07 19.96 1.18
C ASP A 67 -28.51 20.26 2.61
N LEU A 68 -27.88 19.62 3.60
CA LEU A 68 -28.14 19.91 5.00
C LEU A 68 -27.78 21.36 5.37
N ILE A 69 -26.68 21.90 4.85
CA ILE A 69 -26.31 23.30 5.06
C ILE A 69 -27.40 24.24 4.51
N LYS A 70 -27.96 23.94 3.33
CA LYS A 70 -29.07 24.73 2.77
C LYS A 70 -30.33 24.67 3.64
N ASP A 71 -30.70 23.47 4.10
CA ASP A 71 -31.85 23.26 5.00
C ASP A 71 -31.66 24.04 6.31
N LEU A 72 -30.47 23.98 6.90
CA LEU A 72 -30.13 24.69 8.13
C LEU A 72 -30.09 26.21 7.93
N ASP A 73 -29.60 26.71 6.79
CA ASP A 73 -29.58 28.14 6.48
C ASP A 73 -31.02 28.72 6.42
N GLN A 74 -31.96 27.97 5.85
CA GLN A 74 -33.38 28.34 5.86
C GLN A 74 -33.95 28.36 7.29
N LYS A 75 -33.67 27.31 8.09
CA LYS A 75 -34.10 27.25 9.51
C LYS A 75 -33.51 28.41 10.33
N MET A 76 -32.23 28.75 10.11
CA MET A 76 -31.54 29.87 10.77
C MET A 76 -32.20 31.21 10.43
N LYS A 77 -32.48 31.47 9.15
CA LYS A 77 -33.14 32.70 8.69
C LYS A 77 -34.57 32.83 9.25
N SER A 78 -35.29 31.71 9.33
CA SER A 78 -36.61 31.65 9.95
C SER A 78 -36.56 31.99 11.45
N ALA A 79 -35.63 31.36 12.19
CA ALA A 79 -35.41 31.67 13.60
C ALA A 79 -35.04 33.15 13.84
N ALA A 80 -34.16 33.71 13.00
CA ALA A 80 -33.79 35.13 13.07
C ALA A 80 -34.99 36.05 12.77
N SER A 81 -35.83 35.70 11.80
CA SER A 81 -37.06 36.44 11.48
C SER A 81 -38.07 36.41 12.62
N ASN A 82 -38.12 35.30 13.37
CA ASN A 82 -38.96 35.13 14.55
C ASN A 82 -38.34 35.72 15.83
N MET A 83 -37.22 36.46 15.73
CA MET A 83 -36.47 37.02 16.87
C MET A 83 -35.91 35.98 17.85
N GLU A 84 -35.80 34.71 17.43
CA GLU A 84 -35.18 33.61 18.18
C GLU A 84 -33.65 33.62 17.98
N PHE A 85 -32.97 34.69 18.43
CA PHE A 85 -31.55 34.91 18.13
C PHE A 85 -30.61 33.84 18.68
N GLU A 86 -30.89 33.29 19.86
CA GLU A 86 -30.08 32.20 20.44
C GLU A 86 -30.11 30.95 19.56
N LYS A 87 -31.31 30.57 19.10
CA LYS A 87 -31.49 29.42 18.20
C LYS A 87 -30.86 29.67 16.84
N ALA A 88 -30.98 30.88 16.31
CA ALA A 88 -30.32 31.27 15.06
C ALA A 88 -28.78 31.20 15.21
N ALA A 89 -28.22 31.62 16.34
CA ALA A 89 -26.80 31.52 16.63
C ALA A 89 -26.33 30.05 16.73
N GLU A 90 -27.08 29.19 17.42
CA GLU A 90 -26.76 27.76 17.50
C GLU A 90 -26.75 27.10 16.11
N ILE A 91 -27.75 27.40 15.26
CA ILE A 91 -27.80 26.86 13.89
C ILE A 91 -26.64 27.41 13.03
N ARG A 92 -26.31 28.70 13.15
CA ARG A 92 -25.16 29.31 12.46
C ARG A 92 -23.86 28.59 12.81
N ASP A 93 -23.60 28.40 14.10
CA ASP A 93 -22.39 27.75 14.58
C ASP A 93 -22.33 26.28 14.10
N LYS A 94 -23.49 25.61 14.02
CA LYS A 94 -23.64 24.27 13.40
C LYS A 94 -23.27 24.28 11.91
N ILE A 95 -23.74 25.27 11.14
CA ILE A 95 -23.42 25.44 9.71
C ILE A 95 -21.92 25.64 9.52
N ASP A 96 -21.27 26.48 10.33
CA ASP A 96 -19.84 26.77 10.20
C ASP A 96 -18.99 25.53 10.48
N GLN A 97 -19.36 24.73 11.47
CA GLN A 97 -18.70 23.44 11.74
C GLN A 97 -18.89 22.45 10.57
N LEU A 98 -20.09 22.39 9.98
CA LEU A 98 -20.36 21.54 8.82
C LEU A 98 -19.58 21.99 7.58
N ARG A 99 -19.40 23.30 7.37
CA ARG A 99 -18.58 23.84 6.27
C ARG A 99 -17.12 23.42 6.36
N ILE A 100 -16.54 23.41 7.57
CA ILE A 100 -15.16 22.96 7.80
C ILE A 100 -15.00 21.46 7.48
N ILE A 101 -16.02 20.65 7.74
CA ILE A 101 -16.04 19.22 7.37
C ILE A 101 -16.17 19.06 5.86
N SER A 102 -17.08 19.81 5.23
CA SER A 102 -17.31 19.80 3.78
C SER A 102 -16.07 20.26 3.01
N SER A 103 -15.33 21.26 3.51
CA SER A 103 -14.13 21.80 2.84
C SER A 103 -12.94 20.83 2.80
N LYS A 104 -12.92 19.79 3.65
CA LYS A 104 -11.92 18.71 3.57
C LYS A 104 -12.22 17.70 2.47
N GLN A 105 -13.44 17.67 1.95
CA GLN A 105 -13.85 16.76 0.87
C GLN A 105 -13.45 17.40 -0.46
N LYS A 106 -12.52 16.76 -1.19
CA LYS A 106 -12.05 17.23 -2.49
C LYS A 106 -13.17 17.02 -3.52
N VAL A 107 -13.53 18.08 -4.24
CA VAL A 107 -14.38 17.98 -5.43
C VAL A 107 -13.59 17.24 -6.50
N VAL A 108 -14.15 16.16 -7.03
CA VAL A 108 -13.48 15.28 -8.00
C VAL A 108 -14.29 15.06 -9.27
N SER A 109 -15.58 15.43 -9.27
CA SER A 109 -16.46 15.40 -10.43
C SER A 109 -17.37 16.64 -10.45
N ASN A 110 -17.74 17.08 -11.65
CA ASN A 110 -18.63 18.22 -11.86
C ASN A 110 -20.12 17.84 -11.85
N ASP A 111 -20.45 16.54 -11.81
CA ASP A 111 -21.82 16.04 -11.72
C ASP A 111 -22.17 15.58 -10.29
N PHE A 112 -23.45 15.69 -9.94
CA PHE A 112 -23.96 15.36 -8.60
C PHE A 112 -24.33 13.87 -8.45
N GLU A 113 -23.85 13.01 -9.34
CA GLU A 113 -24.18 11.59 -9.31
C GLU A 113 -23.36 10.82 -8.27
N ASP A 114 -24.03 9.93 -7.56
CA ASP A 114 -23.43 9.05 -6.57
C ASP A 114 -22.78 7.85 -7.27
N ARG A 115 -21.46 7.70 -7.11
CA ARG A 115 -20.66 6.66 -7.76
C ARG A 115 -19.63 6.07 -6.81
N ASP A 116 -19.28 4.82 -7.05
CA ASP A 116 -18.09 4.21 -6.45
C ASP A 116 -17.08 3.90 -7.56
N VAL A 117 -15.80 4.13 -7.32
CA VAL A 117 -14.72 3.83 -8.25
C VAL A 117 -13.86 2.74 -7.66
N ILE A 118 -13.76 1.59 -8.31
CA ILE A 118 -13.00 0.44 -7.85
C ILE A 118 -11.83 0.20 -8.80
N SER A 119 -10.63 0.12 -8.25
CA SER A 119 -9.42 -0.16 -9.03
C SER A 119 -8.50 -1.10 -8.27
N ILE A 120 -7.90 -2.02 -9.01
CA ILE A 120 -7.09 -3.09 -8.44
C ILE A 120 -5.69 -3.00 -9.04
N ALA A 121 -4.67 -3.08 -8.19
CA ALA A 121 -3.29 -3.28 -8.60
C ALA A 121 -2.84 -4.64 -8.07
N PHE A 122 -2.15 -5.42 -8.88
CA PHE A 122 -1.63 -6.72 -8.49
C PHE A 122 -0.25 -6.94 -9.11
N GLU A 123 0.58 -7.69 -8.40
CA GLU A 123 1.91 -8.10 -8.85
C GLU A 123 2.22 -9.44 -8.16
N ASP A 124 2.53 -10.47 -8.95
CA ASP A 124 2.74 -11.86 -8.51
C ASP A 124 1.59 -12.44 -7.66
N LYS A 125 1.73 -12.37 -6.34
CA LYS A 125 0.77 -12.88 -5.34
C LYS A 125 0.15 -11.77 -4.49
N ASP A 126 0.64 -10.55 -4.64
CA ASP A 126 0.19 -9.41 -3.88
C ASP A 126 -0.84 -8.63 -4.69
N SER A 127 -1.88 -8.16 -3.99
CA SER A 127 -2.87 -7.29 -4.59
C SER A 127 -3.35 -6.25 -3.60
N ALA A 128 -3.73 -5.11 -4.16
CA ALA A 128 -4.35 -4.03 -3.44
C ALA A 128 -5.55 -3.54 -4.26
N CYS A 129 -6.70 -3.44 -3.60
CA CYS A 129 -7.89 -2.86 -4.18
C CYS A 129 -8.20 -1.55 -3.45
N SER A 130 -8.33 -0.47 -4.22
CA SER A 130 -8.80 0.82 -3.72
C SER A 130 -10.22 1.08 -4.19
N VAL A 131 -11.04 1.56 -3.27
CA VAL A 131 -12.42 1.97 -3.53
C VAL A 131 -12.59 3.43 -3.12
N PHE A 132 -13.01 4.26 -4.06
CA PHE A 132 -13.41 5.64 -3.80
C PHE A 132 -14.92 5.74 -3.77
N ASN A 133 -15.46 6.32 -2.71
CA ASN A 133 -16.87 6.65 -2.62
C ASN A 133 -17.05 8.12 -2.99
N ILE A 134 -17.74 8.36 -4.10
CA ILE A 134 -18.07 9.68 -4.60
C ILE A 134 -19.55 9.92 -4.39
N ARG A 135 -19.90 11.00 -3.68
CA ARG A 135 -21.29 11.39 -3.43
C ARG A 135 -21.46 12.85 -3.79
N SER A 136 -22.48 13.16 -4.58
CA SER A 136 -22.73 14.52 -5.06
C SER A 136 -21.47 15.23 -5.63
N GLY A 137 -20.66 14.51 -6.40
CA GLY A 137 -19.43 15.01 -7.04
C GLY A 137 -18.19 15.11 -6.13
N LYS A 138 -18.31 14.77 -4.84
CA LYS A 138 -17.23 14.86 -3.84
C LYS A 138 -16.70 13.49 -3.45
N LEU A 139 -15.38 13.38 -3.26
CA LEU A 139 -14.76 12.20 -2.69
C LEU A 139 -15.01 12.18 -1.17
N VAL A 140 -15.95 11.35 -0.73
CA VAL A 140 -16.37 11.28 0.69
C VAL A 140 -15.66 10.17 1.45
N GLY A 141 -15.13 9.17 0.74
CA GLY A 141 -14.46 8.03 1.35
C GLY A 141 -13.42 7.40 0.43
N LYS A 142 -12.35 6.91 1.05
CA LYS A 142 -11.37 6.01 0.46
C LYS A 142 -11.31 4.76 1.34
N LYS A 143 -11.52 3.59 0.74
CA LYS A 143 -11.34 2.30 1.38
C LYS A 143 -10.28 1.50 0.65
N GLN A 144 -9.56 0.70 1.42
CA GLN A 144 -8.46 -0.11 0.97
C GLN A 144 -8.74 -1.55 1.37
N LEU A 145 -8.87 -2.43 0.38
CA LEU A 145 -9.17 -3.84 0.55
C LEU A 145 -7.90 -4.63 0.26
N HIS A 146 -7.69 -5.68 1.05
CA HIS A 146 -6.64 -6.67 0.81
C HIS A 146 -7.31 -7.90 0.23
N LEU A 147 -6.96 -8.26 -1.00
CA LEU A 147 -7.46 -9.47 -1.65
C LEU A 147 -6.33 -10.50 -1.68
N SER A 148 -6.63 -11.72 -1.25
CA SER A 148 -5.71 -12.85 -1.34
C SER A 148 -5.94 -13.54 -2.68
N LEU A 149 -5.08 -13.28 -3.66
CA LEU A 149 -5.17 -13.92 -4.98
C LEU A 149 -4.56 -15.32 -4.93
N ARG A 150 -5.23 -16.29 -5.58
CA ARG A 150 -4.58 -17.56 -5.92
C ARG A 150 -3.94 -17.34 -7.29
N GLY A 151 -2.60 -17.28 -7.34
CA GLY A 151 -1.89 -16.92 -8.57
C GLY A 151 -2.40 -17.67 -9.80
N GLY A 152 -2.62 -16.95 -10.90
CA GLY A 152 -3.24 -17.46 -12.14
C GLY A 152 -4.68 -16.99 -12.38
N GLU A 153 -5.30 -16.24 -11.45
CA GLU A 153 -6.61 -15.61 -11.66
C GLU A 153 -6.55 -14.49 -12.72
N GLU A 154 -7.55 -14.45 -13.61
CA GLU A 154 -7.70 -13.37 -14.59
C GLU A 154 -8.26 -12.11 -13.93
N LEU A 155 -7.93 -10.94 -14.48
CA LEU A 155 -8.38 -9.64 -13.97
C LEU A 155 -9.90 -9.57 -13.78
N GLU A 156 -10.65 -10.15 -14.71
CA GLU A 156 -12.11 -10.17 -14.70
C GLU A 156 -12.67 -10.87 -13.45
N GLU A 157 -12.07 -12.01 -13.06
CA GLU A 157 -12.43 -12.77 -11.87
C GLU A 157 -12.10 -12.01 -10.57
N ILE A 158 -10.96 -11.32 -10.57
CA ILE A 158 -10.50 -10.53 -9.44
C ILE A 158 -11.46 -9.35 -9.19
N TYR A 159 -11.90 -8.68 -10.26
CA TYR A 159 -12.90 -7.61 -10.16
C TYR A 159 -14.24 -8.13 -9.64
N THR A 160 -14.73 -9.27 -10.14
CA THR A 160 -15.96 -9.91 -9.64
C THR A 160 -15.85 -10.20 -8.15
N SER A 161 -14.74 -10.79 -7.70
CA SER A 161 -14.49 -11.13 -6.30
C SER A 161 -14.40 -9.88 -5.42
N ALA A 162 -13.71 -8.84 -5.88
CA ALA A 162 -13.58 -7.58 -5.15
C ALA A 162 -14.92 -6.88 -4.95
N ILE A 163 -15.76 -6.83 -5.99
CA ILE A 163 -17.10 -6.22 -5.93
C ILE A 163 -17.99 -7.00 -4.96
N LYS A 164 -18.03 -8.34 -5.08
CA LYS A 164 -18.80 -9.20 -4.18
C LYS A 164 -18.36 -9.07 -2.73
N PHE A 165 -17.05 -9.01 -2.48
CA PHE A 165 -16.49 -8.81 -1.15
C PHE A 165 -16.88 -7.44 -0.57
N TYR A 166 -16.67 -6.36 -1.34
CA TYR A 166 -16.90 -4.99 -0.88
C TYR A 166 -18.37 -4.71 -0.55
N TYR A 167 -19.28 -5.11 -1.44
CA TYR A 167 -20.72 -4.93 -1.23
C TYR A 167 -21.36 -6.09 -0.49
N GLY A 168 -20.60 -7.11 -0.11
CA GLY A 168 -21.04 -8.23 0.71
C GLY A 168 -21.43 -7.77 2.12
N GLU A 169 -20.58 -6.95 2.72
CA GLU A 169 -20.88 -6.26 3.99
C GLU A 169 -21.85 -5.10 3.76
N HIS A 170 -22.69 -4.74 4.74
CA HIS A 170 -23.77 -3.74 4.63
C HIS A 170 -23.29 -2.32 4.24
N VAL A 171 -22.91 -2.14 2.97
CA VAL A 171 -22.42 -0.91 2.36
C VAL A 171 -23.48 -0.37 1.42
N GLU A 172 -23.68 0.95 1.42
CA GLU A 172 -24.59 1.62 0.51
C GLU A 172 -24.06 1.54 -0.93
N ILE A 173 -24.82 0.86 -1.80
CA ILE A 173 -24.48 0.67 -3.22
C ILE A 173 -24.90 1.93 -4.00
N PRO A 174 -24.03 2.56 -4.80
CA PRO A 174 -24.37 3.72 -5.64
C PRO A 174 -25.19 3.33 -6.87
N LYS A 175 -25.58 4.31 -7.71
CA LYS A 175 -26.22 4.01 -9.01
C LYS A 175 -25.21 3.53 -10.05
N GLU A 176 -23.97 4.00 -9.97
CA GLU A 176 -22.92 3.66 -10.92
C GLU A 176 -21.64 3.22 -10.20
N ILE A 177 -21.04 2.15 -10.72
CA ILE A 177 -19.76 1.62 -10.24
C ILE A 177 -18.79 1.71 -11.42
N LEU A 178 -17.75 2.53 -11.25
CA LEU A 178 -16.71 2.74 -12.26
C LEU A 178 -15.54 1.79 -12.01
N ILE A 179 -15.11 1.12 -13.07
CA ILE A 179 -14.03 0.13 -13.02
C ILE A 179 -13.11 0.26 -14.25
N GLU A 180 -11.95 -0.39 -14.18
CA GLU A 180 -10.97 -0.39 -15.26
C GLU A 180 -11.17 -1.54 -16.25
N VAL A 181 -11.51 -2.72 -15.73
CA VAL A 181 -11.69 -3.97 -16.49
C VAL A 181 -13.06 -4.53 -16.15
N GLU A 182 -13.78 -5.01 -17.17
CA GLU A 182 -15.12 -5.58 -17.00
C GLU A 182 -15.06 -6.88 -16.18
N PRO A 183 -15.96 -7.09 -15.20
CA PRO A 183 -15.95 -8.28 -14.37
C PRO A 183 -16.55 -9.47 -15.13
N LEU A 184 -16.11 -10.66 -14.75
CA LEU A 184 -16.71 -11.89 -15.24
C LEU A 184 -18.20 -11.92 -14.85
N GLU A 185 -19.07 -12.31 -15.80
CA GLU A 185 -20.52 -12.38 -15.60
C GLU A 185 -21.15 -11.06 -15.10
N LYS A 186 -20.74 -9.93 -15.68
CA LYS A 186 -21.25 -8.61 -15.32
C LYS A 186 -22.77 -8.53 -15.16
N GLU A 187 -23.54 -9.17 -16.05
CA GLU A 187 -25.00 -9.14 -16.04
C GLU A 187 -25.55 -9.74 -14.74
N LEU A 188 -25.07 -10.92 -14.32
CA LEU A 188 -25.43 -11.53 -13.04
C LEU A 188 -25.00 -10.66 -11.84
N LEU A 189 -23.83 -10.01 -11.95
CA LEU A 189 -23.33 -9.15 -10.89
C LEU A 189 -24.18 -7.88 -10.73
N GLU A 190 -24.61 -7.26 -11.83
CA GLU A 190 -25.57 -6.15 -11.83
C GLU A 190 -26.93 -6.57 -11.25
N GLU A 191 -27.45 -7.74 -11.63
CA GLU A 191 -28.70 -8.27 -11.05
C GLU A 191 -28.61 -8.46 -9.54
N TRP A 192 -27.51 -9.05 -9.05
CA TRP A 192 -27.27 -9.22 -7.62
C TRP A 192 -27.19 -7.87 -6.87
N LEU A 193 -26.50 -6.88 -7.45
CA LEU A 193 -26.43 -5.52 -6.90
C LEU A 193 -27.79 -4.82 -6.91
N ASN A 194 -28.59 -5.01 -7.97
CA ASN A 194 -29.92 -4.43 -8.10
C ASN A 194 -30.87 -4.93 -7.01
N GLN A 195 -30.86 -6.25 -6.76
CA GLN A 195 -31.67 -6.86 -5.70
C GLN A 195 -31.25 -6.34 -4.32
N LYS A 196 -29.94 -6.21 -4.08
CA LYS A 196 -29.42 -5.76 -2.78
C LYS A 196 -29.63 -4.26 -2.53
N ALA A 197 -29.57 -3.45 -3.58
CA ALA A 197 -29.71 -2.01 -3.50
C ALA A 197 -31.15 -1.52 -3.64
N GLU A 198 -32.09 -2.40 -4.01
CA GLU A 198 -33.48 -2.10 -4.38
C GLU A 198 -33.61 -0.99 -5.43
N LYS A 199 -32.60 -0.85 -6.30
CA LYS A 199 -32.53 0.17 -7.35
C LYS A 199 -31.64 -0.31 -8.49
N LYS A 200 -31.74 0.35 -9.64
CA LYS A 200 -30.88 0.07 -10.79
C LYS A 200 -29.45 0.56 -10.55
N VAL A 201 -28.52 -0.37 -10.56
CA VAL A 201 -27.08 -0.20 -10.45
C VAL A 201 -26.45 -0.61 -11.77
N LYS A 202 -25.52 0.20 -12.27
CA LYS A 202 -24.77 -0.09 -13.50
C LYS A 202 -23.28 -0.15 -13.22
N ILE A 203 -22.61 -1.11 -13.83
CA ILE A 203 -21.17 -1.24 -13.85
C ILE A 203 -20.67 -0.66 -15.18
N PHE A 204 -19.77 0.33 -15.10
CA PHE A 204 -19.33 1.09 -16.25
C PHE A 204 -17.81 1.18 -16.33
N VAL A 205 -17.27 0.92 -17.52
CA VAL A 205 -15.84 1.09 -17.84
C VAL A 205 -15.68 2.38 -18.66
N PRO A 206 -15.31 3.51 -18.03
CA PRO A 206 -15.13 4.75 -18.77
C PRO A 206 -13.91 4.64 -19.70
N GLN A 207 -14.05 5.16 -20.93
CA GLN A 207 -12.99 5.14 -21.94
C GLN A 207 -12.28 6.50 -22.08
N ARG A 208 -12.97 7.62 -21.76
CA ARG A 208 -12.43 8.98 -21.89
C ARG A 208 -13.15 9.96 -20.95
N GLY A 209 -12.56 11.15 -20.75
CA GLY A 209 -13.14 12.24 -19.98
C GLY A 209 -12.89 12.15 -18.46
N GLU A 210 -13.63 12.95 -17.69
CA GLU A 210 -13.46 13.08 -16.23
C GLU A 210 -13.61 11.73 -15.50
N LEU A 211 -14.57 10.88 -15.93
CA LEU A 211 -14.77 9.55 -15.34
C LEU A 211 -13.55 8.63 -15.51
N LYS A 212 -12.83 8.73 -16.63
CA LYS A 212 -11.59 7.96 -16.82
C LYS A 212 -10.49 8.47 -15.91
N ALA A 213 -10.37 9.79 -15.74
CA ALA A 213 -9.40 10.39 -14.82
C ALA A 213 -9.64 9.95 -13.37
N LEU A 214 -10.90 9.80 -12.95
CA LEU A 214 -11.26 9.23 -11.65
C LEU A 214 -10.78 7.79 -11.47
N VAL A 215 -10.99 6.93 -12.46
CA VAL A 215 -10.49 5.55 -12.46
C VAL A 215 -8.97 5.53 -12.39
N SER A 216 -8.28 6.36 -13.19
CA SER A 216 -6.81 6.48 -13.16
C SER A 216 -6.30 6.92 -11.79
N MET A 217 -6.93 7.91 -11.15
CA MET A 217 -6.57 8.35 -9.80
C MET A 217 -6.77 7.23 -8.77
N CYS A 218 -7.86 6.46 -8.88
CA CYS A 218 -8.12 5.31 -8.01
C CYS A 218 -7.06 4.20 -8.21
N LYS A 219 -6.67 3.95 -9.47
CA LYS A 219 -5.62 3.00 -9.84
C LYS A 219 -4.27 3.36 -9.25
N GLU A 220 -3.85 4.62 -9.34
CA GLU A 220 -2.60 5.08 -8.71
C GLU A 220 -2.60 4.82 -7.20
N ASN A 221 -3.74 4.99 -6.54
CA ASN A 221 -3.89 4.71 -5.13
C ASN A 221 -3.78 3.21 -4.80
N ALA A 222 -4.34 2.35 -5.66
CA ALA A 222 -4.17 0.91 -5.54
C ALA A 222 -2.69 0.51 -5.71
N ILE A 223 -1.99 1.08 -6.68
CA ILE A 223 -0.55 0.83 -6.92
C ILE A 223 0.29 1.27 -5.71
N LEU A 224 0.04 2.45 -5.15
CA LEU A 224 0.75 2.93 -3.97
C LEU A 224 0.54 2.00 -2.77
N GLN A 225 -0.69 1.53 -2.57
CA GLN A 225 -1.00 0.59 -1.50
C GLN A 225 -0.32 -0.77 -1.71
N LEU A 226 -0.27 -1.28 -2.94
CA LEU A 226 0.44 -2.52 -3.26
C LEU A 226 1.91 -2.42 -2.84
N LYS A 227 2.57 -1.31 -3.18
CA LYS A 227 3.96 -1.04 -2.78
C LYS A 227 4.12 -1.01 -1.26
N GLU A 228 3.19 -0.40 -0.53
CA GLU A 228 3.22 -0.41 0.93
C GLU A 228 3.08 -1.82 1.52
N ILE A 229 2.19 -2.64 0.98
CA ILE A 229 2.00 -4.04 1.41
C ILE A 229 3.29 -4.83 1.17
N GLN A 230 3.89 -4.72 -0.02
CA GLN A 230 5.16 -5.35 -0.36
C GLN A 230 6.26 -4.92 0.62
N LEU A 231 6.40 -3.61 0.88
CA LEU A 231 7.36 -3.08 1.84
C LEU A 231 7.14 -3.61 3.27
N GLN A 232 5.89 -3.80 3.70
CA GLN A 232 5.58 -4.36 5.01
C GLN A 232 5.88 -5.87 5.08
N LYS A 233 5.58 -6.64 4.03
CA LYS A 233 5.94 -8.05 3.93
C LYS A 233 7.46 -8.24 3.95
N MET A 234 8.19 -7.41 3.19
CA MET A 234 9.67 -7.36 3.23
C MET A 234 10.22 -7.14 4.63
N LYS A 235 9.56 -6.30 5.45
CA LYS A 235 9.96 -6.07 6.85
C LYS A 235 9.60 -7.22 7.77
N LYS A 236 8.50 -7.95 7.51
CA LYS A 236 8.01 -9.05 8.34
C LYS A 236 8.66 -10.40 8.05
N GLU A 237 8.99 -10.71 6.80
CA GLU A 237 9.29 -12.09 6.39
C GLU A 237 10.77 -12.48 6.45
N GLY A 238 11.73 -11.55 6.48
CA GLY A 238 13.13 -11.88 6.69
C GLY A 238 13.78 -12.89 5.72
N ASN A 239 13.07 -13.40 4.72
CA ASN A 239 13.53 -14.45 3.81
C ASN A 239 13.31 -14.00 2.36
N VAL A 240 14.45 -13.77 1.69
CA VAL A 240 14.63 -13.37 0.29
C VAL A 240 14.30 -11.90 -0.02
N PRO A 241 15.30 -11.01 0.02
CA PRO A 241 15.18 -9.65 -0.49
C PRO A 241 14.84 -9.59 -1.98
N PHE A 242 13.97 -8.66 -2.38
CA PHE A 242 13.69 -8.32 -3.79
C PHE A 242 14.97 -8.13 -4.61
N SER A 243 16.02 -7.57 -4.00
CA SER A 243 17.33 -7.41 -4.63
C SER A 243 17.97 -8.72 -5.07
N LEU A 244 17.78 -9.84 -4.34
CA LEU A 244 18.30 -11.14 -4.76
C LEU A 244 17.50 -11.74 -5.92
N SER A 245 16.17 -11.58 -5.91
CA SER A 245 15.32 -12.04 -7.01
C SER A 245 15.56 -11.23 -8.29
N ALA A 246 15.71 -9.91 -8.16
CA ALA A 246 16.10 -9.04 -9.26
C ALA A 246 17.49 -9.42 -9.80
N LEU A 247 18.49 -9.60 -8.92
CA LEU A 247 19.83 -10.02 -9.29
C LEU A 247 19.83 -11.39 -10.01
N GLN A 248 19.05 -12.37 -9.53
CA GLN A 248 18.91 -13.67 -10.18
C GLN A 248 18.38 -13.52 -11.61
N ARG A 249 17.32 -12.72 -11.80
CA ARG A 249 16.70 -12.50 -13.11
C ARG A 249 17.64 -11.77 -14.05
N ASP A 250 18.22 -10.67 -13.59
CA ASP A 250 19.01 -9.76 -14.40
C ASP A 250 20.34 -10.43 -14.83
N LEU A 251 20.94 -11.25 -13.95
CA LEU A 251 22.13 -12.06 -14.24
C LEU A 251 21.81 -13.46 -14.80
N ARG A 252 20.53 -13.79 -15.03
CA ARG A 252 20.06 -15.09 -15.56
C ARG A 252 20.59 -16.31 -14.78
N LEU A 253 20.70 -16.20 -13.45
CA LEU A 253 21.22 -17.26 -12.59
C LEU A 253 20.19 -18.39 -12.40
N LYS A 254 20.68 -19.64 -12.45
CA LYS A 254 19.85 -20.85 -12.25
C LYS A 254 19.31 -20.99 -10.84
N VAL A 255 20.05 -20.47 -9.86
CA VAL A 255 19.72 -20.55 -8.43
C VAL A 255 19.77 -19.15 -7.84
N LEU A 256 18.92 -18.88 -6.85
CA LEU A 256 18.89 -17.63 -6.12
C LEU A 256 20.24 -17.40 -5.40
N PRO A 257 20.94 -16.27 -5.63
CA PRO A 257 22.26 -16.05 -5.06
C PRO A 257 22.17 -15.65 -3.57
N ARG A 258 21.98 -16.63 -2.68
CA ARG A 258 21.80 -16.38 -1.25
C ARG A 258 23.12 -16.01 -0.57
N ARG A 259 24.23 -16.60 -1.01
CA ARG A 259 25.58 -16.30 -0.55
C ARG A 259 26.40 -15.67 -1.68
N ILE A 260 26.84 -14.43 -1.48
CA ILE A 260 27.64 -13.69 -2.46
C ILE A 260 28.99 -13.32 -1.83
N GLU A 261 30.10 -13.65 -2.49
CA GLU A 261 31.44 -13.23 -2.09
C GLU A 261 31.96 -12.19 -3.09
N CYS A 262 32.28 -10.99 -2.59
CA CYS A 262 32.81 -9.90 -3.41
C CYS A 262 34.28 -9.63 -3.04
N PHE A 263 35.13 -9.45 -4.05
CA PHE A 263 36.56 -9.20 -3.91
C PHE A 263 36.95 -7.83 -4.47
N ASP A 264 37.77 -7.10 -3.72
CA ASP A 264 38.39 -5.84 -4.12
C ASP A 264 39.90 -5.88 -3.85
N ILE A 265 40.69 -5.29 -4.74
CA ILE A 265 42.15 -5.14 -4.60
C ILE A 265 42.46 -3.68 -4.31
N SER A 266 43.14 -3.44 -3.21
CA SER A 266 43.59 -2.13 -2.78
C SER A 266 45.12 -2.10 -2.69
N ASN A 267 45.74 -1.17 -3.42
CA ASN A 267 47.17 -0.91 -3.35
C ASN A 267 47.45 0.26 -2.42
N ILE A 268 48.23 0.03 -1.36
CA ILE A 268 48.72 1.10 -0.50
C ILE A 268 50.02 1.62 -1.14
N GLN A 269 50.15 2.94 -1.32
CA GLN A 269 51.40 3.56 -1.80
C GLN A 269 52.55 3.21 -0.82
N GLY A 270 53.30 2.14 -1.10
CA GLY A 270 54.37 1.71 -0.21
C GLY A 270 55.05 0.38 -0.55
N SER A 271 54.31 -0.74 -0.66
CA SER A 271 54.88 -2.06 -0.99
C SER A 271 53.86 -3.19 -0.91
N ASP A 272 52.81 -3.05 -0.09
CA ASP A 272 51.93 -4.17 0.27
C ASP A 272 50.55 -4.02 -0.39
N SER A 273 50.26 -4.88 -1.36
CA SER A 273 48.91 -5.04 -1.92
C SER A 273 48.03 -5.83 -0.94
N VAL A 274 46.80 -5.39 -0.73
CA VAL A 274 45.84 -6.05 0.16
C VAL A 274 44.53 -6.26 -0.58
N ALA A 275 44.03 -7.50 -0.53
CA ALA A 275 42.69 -7.82 -1.02
C ALA A 275 41.69 -7.91 0.12
N SER A 276 40.49 -7.39 -0.13
CA SER A 276 39.37 -7.48 0.79
C SER A 276 38.29 -8.38 0.20
N MET A 277 37.82 -9.33 1.00
CA MET A 277 36.66 -10.16 0.67
C MET A 277 35.52 -9.81 1.62
N VAL A 278 34.42 -9.36 1.04
CA VAL A 278 33.17 -9.10 1.76
C VAL A 278 32.16 -10.19 1.41
N VAL A 279 31.33 -10.56 2.39
CA VAL A 279 30.33 -11.62 2.24
C VAL A 279 28.95 -11.04 2.46
N PHE A 280 28.03 -11.33 1.54
CA PHE A 280 26.60 -11.12 1.73
C PHE A 280 25.92 -12.48 1.92
N ALA A 281 25.03 -12.56 2.91
CA ALA A 281 24.16 -13.70 3.14
C ALA A 281 22.71 -13.20 3.19
N ASP A 282 21.85 -13.79 2.37
CA ASP A 282 20.45 -13.39 2.20
C ASP A 282 20.30 -11.89 1.93
N GLY A 283 21.18 -11.35 1.07
CA GLY A 283 21.20 -9.94 0.67
C GLY A 283 21.60 -8.95 1.77
N LYS A 284 22.11 -9.45 2.91
CA LYS A 284 22.62 -8.61 4.01
C LYS A 284 24.13 -8.82 4.22
N PRO A 285 24.88 -7.76 4.57
CA PRO A 285 26.29 -7.89 4.92
C PRO A 285 26.53 -8.86 6.08
N LYS A 286 27.32 -9.91 5.87
CA LYS A 286 27.75 -10.87 6.90
C LYS A 286 29.17 -10.55 7.37
N LYS A 287 29.30 -9.46 8.14
CA LYS A 287 30.58 -8.89 8.58
C LYS A 287 31.51 -9.87 9.32
N SER A 288 30.94 -10.84 10.04
CA SER A 288 31.71 -11.87 10.75
C SER A 288 32.55 -12.75 9.82
N GLU A 289 32.21 -12.80 8.52
CA GLU A 289 32.92 -13.60 7.52
C GLU A 289 33.80 -12.77 6.59
N TYR A 290 33.95 -11.47 6.85
CA TYR A 290 34.86 -10.64 6.08
C TYR A 290 36.30 -11.11 6.28
N LYS A 291 37.08 -11.09 5.20
CA LYS A 291 38.50 -11.47 5.23
C LYS A 291 39.33 -10.42 4.54
N LYS A 292 40.54 -10.23 5.07
CA LYS A 292 41.60 -9.48 4.43
C LYS A 292 42.73 -10.44 4.07
N PHE A 293 43.25 -10.32 2.87
CA PHE A 293 44.36 -11.12 2.37
C PHE A 293 45.52 -10.18 2.09
N ILE A 294 46.62 -10.41 2.82
CA ILE A 294 47.91 -9.80 2.49
C ILE A 294 48.47 -10.61 1.32
N ILE A 295 48.72 -9.93 0.21
CA ILE A 295 49.31 -10.49 -1.01
C ILE A 295 50.80 -10.74 -0.73
N LYS A 296 51.30 -11.91 -1.14
CA LYS A 296 52.67 -12.34 -0.83
C LYS A 296 53.47 -12.79 -2.03
N GLU A 297 52.80 -13.27 -3.07
CA GLU A 297 53.43 -13.89 -4.23
C GLU A 297 53.61 -12.92 -5.39
N VAL A 298 53.09 -11.70 -5.27
CA VAL A 298 53.09 -10.67 -6.31
C VAL A 298 54.04 -9.54 -5.91
N GLU A 299 55.02 -9.25 -6.78
CA GLU A 299 55.93 -8.11 -6.61
C GLU A 299 55.39 -6.88 -7.36
N GLY A 300 55.13 -5.79 -6.63
CA GLY A 300 54.63 -4.54 -7.20
C GLY A 300 53.09 -4.51 -7.40
N PRO A 301 52.54 -3.38 -7.88
CA PRO A 301 51.10 -3.19 -8.02
C PRO A 301 50.56 -3.91 -9.27
N ASP A 302 50.34 -5.21 -9.16
CA ASP A 302 49.64 -6.02 -10.17
C ASP A 302 48.32 -6.56 -9.61
N ASP A 303 47.23 -5.86 -9.96
CA ASP A 303 45.89 -6.20 -9.49
C ASP A 303 45.37 -7.52 -10.05
N PHE A 304 45.83 -7.94 -11.24
CA PHE A 304 45.41 -9.19 -11.87
C PHE A 304 46.05 -10.37 -11.14
N ALA A 305 47.36 -10.34 -10.95
CA ALA A 305 48.09 -11.38 -10.22
C ALA A 305 47.63 -11.44 -8.75
N SER A 306 47.37 -10.28 -8.14
CA SER A 306 46.83 -10.22 -6.77
C SER A 306 45.45 -10.86 -6.66
N MET A 307 44.57 -10.63 -7.64
CA MET A 307 43.25 -11.27 -7.69
C MET A 307 43.37 -12.79 -7.84
N GLN A 308 44.28 -13.26 -8.70
CA GLN A 308 44.53 -14.70 -8.88
C GLN A 308 44.99 -15.37 -7.58
N GLU A 309 45.93 -14.75 -6.87
CA GLU A 309 46.43 -15.29 -5.59
C GLU A 309 45.30 -15.47 -4.58
N VAL A 310 44.43 -14.46 -4.44
CA VAL A 310 43.36 -14.42 -3.43
C VAL A 310 42.28 -15.45 -3.73
N ILE A 311 41.80 -15.50 -4.96
CA ILE A 311 40.81 -16.47 -5.41
C ILE A 311 41.35 -17.88 -5.24
N ARG A 312 42.59 -18.14 -5.68
CA ARG A 312 43.24 -19.45 -5.51
C ARG A 312 43.27 -19.87 -4.04
N ARG A 313 43.78 -19.00 -3.16
CA ARG A 313 43.89 -19.26 -1.72
C ARG A 313 42.53 -19.47 -1.05
N ARG A 314 41.51 -18.69 -1.43
CA ARG A 314 40.16 -18.78 -0.86
C ARG A 314 39.47 -20.09 -1.22
N TYR A 315 39.42 -20.42 -2.51
CA TYR A 315 38.66 -21.57 -2.99
C TYR A 315 39.39 -22.89 -2.80
N MET A 316 40.73 -22.91 -2.84
CA MET A 316 41.51 -24.09 -2.45
C MET A 316 41.22 -24.49 -1.00
N ARG A 317 41.16 -23.51 -0.08
CA ARG A 317 40.81 -23.77 1.32
C ARG A 317 39.37 -24.28 1.49
N LEU A 318 38.42 -23.77 0.71
CA LEU A 318 37.04 -24.28 0.72
C LEU A 318 36.97 -25.74 0.27
N LEU A 319 37.73 -26.11 -0.78
CA LEU A 319 37.85 -27.49 -1.25
C LEU A 319 38.46 -28.41 -0.17
N GLU A 320 39.57 -27.99 0.43
CA GLU A 320 40.26 -28.76 1.48
C GLU A 320 39.36 -29.01 2.71
N ASN A 321 38.63 -27.97 3.14
CA ASN A 321 37.75 -28.04 4.30
C ASN A 321 36.38 -28.67 4.02
N LYS A 322 36.01 -28.86 2.75
CA LYS A 322 34.64 -29.22 2.31
C LYS A 322 33.58 -28.21 2.80
N ASP A 323 33.95 -26.94 2.86
CA ASP A 323 33.05 -25.85 3.21
C ASP A 323 32.11 -25.50 2.03
N PRO A 324 30.92 -24.93 2.28
CA PRO A 324 30.00 -24.54 1.22
C PRO A 324 30.55 -23.38 0.38
N PHE A 325 30.35 -23.46 -0.94
CA PHE A 325 30.72 -22.42 -1.89
C PHE A 325 29.65 -21.30 -1.98
N PRO A 326 30.03 -20.08 -2.40
CA PRO A 326 29.08 -18.97 -2.57
C PRO A 326 28.29 -19.08 -3.87
N ASP A 327 26.98 -18.88 -3.86
CA ASP A 327 26.13 -18.96 -5.06
C ASP A 327 26.52 -17.99 -6.20
N LEU A 328 27.22 -16.90 -5.87
CA LEU A 328 27.74 -15.90 -6.81
C LEU A 328 29.09 -15.34 -6.32
N ILE A 329 30.05 -15.21 -7.23
CA ILE A 329 31.32 -14.52 -7.03
C ILE A 329 31.29 -13.18 -7.77
N MET A 330 31.73 -12.12 -7.12
CA MET A 330 31.82 -10.80 -7.71
C MET A 330 33.22 -10.24 -7.55
N VAL A 331 33.79 -9.71 -8.63
CA VAL A 331 35.11 -9.07 -8.62
C VAL A 331 34.95 -7.59 -8.95
N ASP A 332 35.46 -6.70 -8.09
CA ASP A 332 35.54 -5.26 -8.35
C ASP A 332 36.64 -5.01 -9.39
N GLY A 333 36.23 -5.04 -10.65
CA GLY A 333 37.14 -5.09 -11.75
C GLY A 333 36.50 -5.29 -13.11
N GLY A 334 37.14 -4.73 -14.12
CA GLY A 334 36.73 -4.93 -15.51
C GLY A 334 37.08 -6.31 -16.04
N LYS A 335 36.92 -6.49 -17.36
CA LYS A 335 37.14 -7.75 -18.09
C LYS A 335 38.44 -8.48 -17.73
N GLY A 336 39.55 -7.78 -17.56
CA GLY A 336 40.83 -8.43 -17.26
C GLY A 336 40.83 -9.13 -15.89
N GLN A 337 40.30 -8.48 -14.84
CA GLN A 337 40.26 -9.04 -13.48
C GLN A 337 39.28 -10.21 -13.42
N LEU A 338 38.16 -10.11 -14.16
CA LEU A 338 37.23 -11.22 -14.33
C LEU A 338 37.88 -12.40 -15.05
N SER A 339 38.59 -12.18 -16.16
CA SER A 339 39.25 -13.26 -16.91
C SER A 339 40.28 -13.99 -16.05
N SER A 340 41.11 -13.24 -15.32
CA SER A 340 42.11 -13.82 -14.41
C SER A 340 41.47 -14.64 -13.29
N ALA A 341 40.31 -14.20 -12.76
CA ALA A 341 39.55 -14.94 -11.76
C ALA A 341 38.98 -16.26 -12.31
N VAL A 342 38.42 -16.23 -13.53
CA VAL A 342 37.85 -17.41 -14.21
C VAL A 342 38.91 -18.48 -14.46
N GLU A 343 40.09 -18.10 -14.96
CA GLU A 343 41.20 -19.04 -15.20
C GLU A 343 41.58 -19.85 -13.94
N ILE A 344 41.58 -19.19 -12.78
CA ILE A 344 41.89 -19.84 -11.51
C ILE A 344 40.77 -20.78 -11.07
N LEU A 345 39.51 -20.36 -11.16
CA LEU A 345 38.38 -21.22 -10.82
C LEU A 345 38.35 -22.48 -11.70
N ASP A 346 38.64 -22.33 -13.00
CA ASP A 346 38.73 -23.46 -13.92
C ASP A 346 39.88 -24.40 -13.56
N SER A 347 41.04 -23.88 -13.16
CA SER A 347 42.19 -24.68 -12.71
C SER A 347 41.88 -25.51 -11.44
N LEU A 348 40.96 -25.02 -10.61
CA LEU A 348 40.47 -25.69 -9.40
C LEU A 348 39.32 -26.67 -9.68
N GLY A 349 38.92 -26.83 -10.95
CA GLY A 349 37.82 -27.71 -11.36
C GLY A 349 36.42 -27.10 -11.18
N LEU A 350 36.32 -25.81 -10.84
CA LEU A 350 35.05 -25.07 -10.67
C LEU A 350 34.59 -24.46 -12.00
N LYS A 351 34.40 -25.32 -13.01
CA LYS A 351 33.99 -24.89 -14.34
C LYS A 351 32.58 -24.33 -14.35
N GLN A 352 32.36 -23.26 -15.13
CA GLN A 352 31.04 -22.60 -15.30
C GLN A 352 30.43 -22.09 -13.98
N TYR A 353 31.29 -21.68 -13.03
CA TYR A 353 30.81 -21.06 -11.80
C TYR A 353 30.17 -19.69 -12.07
N ASN A 354 29.18 -19.30 -11.26
CA ASN A 354 28.57 -17.97 -11.38
C ASN A 354 29.56 -16.92 -10.89
N ILE A 355 30.20 -16.20 -11.81
CA ILE A 355 31.13 -15.11 -11.51
C ILE A 355 30.86 -13.91 -12.43
N ILE A 356 30.90 -12.71 -11.88
CA ILE A 356 30.74 -11.44 -12.60
C ILE A 356 31.84 -10.43 -12.23
N GLY A 357 32.19 -9.56 -13.16
CA GLY A 357 33.04 -8.39 -12.92
C GLY A 357 32.20 -7.11 -12.88
N LEU A 358 32.53 -6.17 -11.99
CA LEU A 358 31.89 -4.86 -11.92
C LEU A 358 32.93 -3.76 -12.21
N ALA A 359 32.74 -2.98 -13.28
CA ALA A 359 33.71 -1.95 -13.68
C ALA A 359 33.40 -0.55 -13.11
N LYS A 360 34.45 0.14 -12.62
CA LYS A 360 34.35 1.42 -11.90
C LYS A 360 33.81 2.63 -12.67
N ARG A 361 33.78 2.61 -14.01
CA ARG A 361 33.46 3.81 -14.82
C ARG A 361 31.94 4.05 -14.98
N LEU A 362 31.13 2.98 -14.99
CA LEU A 362 29.67 3.03 -15.21
C LEU A 362 28.91 1.91 -14.47
N GLU A 363 29.53 1.19 -13.53
CA GLU A 363 28.95 0.00 -12.87
C GLU A 363 28.50 -1.08 -13.88
N GLU A 364 29.18 -1.14 -15.02
CA GLU A 364 28.97 -2.14 -16.06
C GLU A 364 29.27 -3.55 -15.53
N VAL A 365 28.35 -4.47 -15.80
CA VAL A 365 28.45 -5.87 -15.40
C VAL A 365 29.10 -6.64 -16.53
N PHE A 366 30.18 -7.37 -16.26
CA PHE A 366 30.83 -8.24 -17.24
C PHE A 366 30.56 -9.70 -16.93
N PHE A 367 30.19 -10.45 -17.98
CA PHE A 367 30.07 -11.90 -17.95
C PHE A 367 31.32 -12.58 -18.55
N PRO A 368 31.68 -13.79 -18.11
CA PRO A 368 32.71 -14.58 -18.78
C PRO A 368 32.44 -14.72 -20.28
N GLU A 369 33.50 -14.72 -21.08
CA GLU A 369 33.47 -14.88 -22.54
C GLU A 369 32.75 -13.79 -23.35
N ASN A 370 32.15 -12.78 -22.71
CA ASN A 370 31.52 -11.66 -23.40
C ASN A 370 32.49 -10.47 -23.55
N SER A 371 32.56 -9.87 -24.75
CA SER A 371 33.40 -8.70 -25.01
C SER A 371 32.75 -7.37 -24.65
N GLU A 372 31.43 -7.36 -24.55
CA GLU A 372 30.60 -6.22 -24.17
C GLU A 372 29.89 -6.51 -22.84
N PRO A 373 29.66 -5.48 -21.99
CA PRO A 373 28.98 -5.63 -20.70
C PRO A 373 27.51 -6.07 -20.82
#